data_AF-A0A2U1UYF0-F1
#
_entry.id   AF-A0A2U1UYF0-F1
#
_cell.length_a   1.000
_cell.length_b   1.000
_cell.length_c   1.000
_cell.angle_alpha   90.00
_cell.angle_beta   90.00
_cell.angle_gamma   90.00
#
_symmetry.space_group_name_H-M   'P 1'
#
loop_
_entity.id
_entity.type
_entity.pdbx_description
1 polymer ?
#
loop_
_entity_poly.entity_id
_entity_poly.type
_entity_poly.pdbx_seq_one_letter_code
_entity_poly.pdbx_strand_id
1 'polypeptide(L)'
;MGRAHPHTGQQTRGSAFDRHINPKWVSFQTALTQLSRNTRHYDLLLRICALILDNLLPGEGQSRTRFADLLEDEVRMSTVFEAFLRNFYRAEQSIFRVSAEHIAWDAHCADPAHAVFLPRMRTDVTLRSLGRTIVMDAKYHKKTLSRFRDGPETLKSENLYQMLTYLQHIDHNTPAAAKAEGLLLYPRVTAQDLRLDYTLAGHRVRVCTLNLDQPWTAIHQDLLTFLN
;
A
#
# COMPACT_ATOMS: atom_id res chain seq x y z
N MET A 1 -0.61 75.66 31.93
CA MET A 1 -1.87 75.67 31.16
C MET A 1 -1.58 75.00 29.82
N GLY A 2 -2.13 73.87 29.38
CA GLY A 2 -3.05 72.87 29.89
C GLY A 2 -3.43 71.93 28.74
N ARG A 3 -3.32 70.60 28.93
CA ARG A 3 -4.08 69.43 28.36
C ARG A 3 -4.37 69.36 26.83
N ALA A 4 -4.48 68.24 26.11
CA ALA A 4 -4.38 66.79 26.29
C ALA A 4 -4.44 66.11 24.89
N HIS A 5 -4.01 64.84 24.78
CA HIS A 5 -4.07 63.87 23.65
C HIS A 5 -5.51 63.40 23.24
N PRO A 6 -5.76 62.45 22.28
CA PRO A 6 -5.09 61.98 21.02
C PRO A 6 -6.07 61.54 19.86
N HIS A 7 -5.54 60.79 18.85
CA HIS A 7 -6.14 60.01 17.72
C HIS A 7 -6.31 60.76 16.36
N THR A 8 -5.97 60.23 15.16
CA THR A 8 -6.26 58.90 14.58
C THR A 8 -5.48 58.66 13.26
N GLY A 9 -5.04 57.41 12.97
CA GLY A 9 -4.86 56.72 11.66
C GLY A 9 -3.93 57.33 10.59
N GLN A 10 -3.22 56.63 9.68
CA GLN A 10 -3.13 55.24 9.19
C GLN A 10 -1.75 55.14 8.47
N GLN A 11 -0.90 54.17 8.81
CA GLN A 11 -0.77 52.85 8.18
C GLN A 11 0.28 52.78 7.05
N THR A 12 1.51 52.49 7.46
CA THR A 12 2.59 51.93 6.64
C THR A 12 2.21 50.55 6.11
N ARG A 13 2.19 50.35 4.78
CA ARG A 13 2.12 49.02 4.17
C ARG A 13 3.50 48.37 4.19
N GLY A 14 3.80 47.66 5.28
CA GLY A 14 4.71 46.52 5.26
C GLY A 14 3.90 45.27 4.90
N SER A 15 4.15 44.67 3.74
CA SER A 15 3.59 43.38 3.36
C SER A 15 4.51 42.28 3.89
N ALA A 16 4.31 41.92 5.15
CA ALA A 16 4.85 40.72 5.76
C ALA A 16 4.26 39.48 5.07
N PHE A 17 5.14 38.58 4.61
CA PHE A 17 4.82 37.18 4.33
C PHE A 17 4.47 36.51 5.67
N ASP A 18 3.23 36.68 6.12
CA ASP A 18 2.72 35.98 7.29
C ASP A 18 2.35 34.56 6.85
N ARG A 19 3.24 33.61 7.12
CA ARG A 19 2.96 32.18 6.97
C ARG A 19 1.96 31.82 8.07
N HIS A 20 0.68 31.94 7.77
CA HIS A 20 -0.37 31.30 8.55
C HIS A 20 -0.17 29.78 8.48
N ILE A 21 0.60 29.24 9.43
CA ILE A 21 0.61 27.82 9.73
C ILE A 21 -0.76 27.52 10.34
N ASN A 22 -1.64 26.93 9.53
CA ASN A 22 -2.99 26.57 9.95
C ASN A 22 -2.89 25.60 11.16
N PRO A 23 -3.53 25.92 12.30
CA PRO A 23 -3.36 25.20 13.57
C PRO A 23 -3.80 23.73 13.51
N LYS A 24 -4.62 23.35 12.51
CA LYS A 24 -4.96 21.95 12.22
C LYS A 24 -3.75 21.13 11.78
N TRP A 25 -2.76 21.73 11.12
CA TRP A 25 -1.56 21.05 10.64
C TRP A 25 -0.52 20.83 11.74
N VAL A 26 -0.44 21.76 12.71
CA VAL A 26 0.46 21.66 13.86
C VAL A 26 -0.02 20.61 14.84
N SER A 27 -1.33 20.55 15.07
CA SER A 27 -1.97 19.51 15.90
C SER A 27 -1.89 18.12 15.25
N PHE A 28 -1.96 18.04 13.91
CA PHE A 28 -1.75 16.79 13.16
C PHE A 28 -0.29 16.29 13.23
N GLN A 29 0.70 17.18 13.07
CA GLN A 29 2.11 16.82 13.23
C GLN A 29 2.45 16.38 14.67
N THR A 30 1.83 16.99 15.68
CA THR A 30 2.02 16.61 17.09
C THR A 30 1.31 15.31 17.47
N ALA A 31 0.14 15.01 16.86
CA ALA A 31 -0.54 13.73 17.03
C ALA A 31 0.28 12.55 16.47
N LEU A 32 0.94 12.74 15.32
CA LEU A 32 1.79 11.72 14.67
C LEU A 32 3.12 11.49 15.41
N THR A 33 3.72 12.55 15.96
CA THR A 33 5.02 12.46 16.66
C THR A 33 4.95 11.76 18.03
N GLN A 34 3.75 11.65 18.63
CA GLN A 34 3.53 10.94 19.89
C GLN A 34 3.03 9.49 19.73
N LEU A 35 2.75 9.03 18.50
CA LEU A 35 2.38 7.63 18.20
C LEU A 35 3.63 6.73 18.13
N SER A 36 4.30 6.60 19.28
CA SER A 36 5.31 5.59 19.62
C SER A 36 6.65 5.60 18.84
N ARG A 37 7.75 5.39 19.60
CA ARG A 37 9.11 5.14 19.08
C ARG A 37 9.25 3.87 18.23
N ASN A 38 8.19 3.04 18.13
CA ASN A 38 8.19 1.74 17.43
C ASN A 38 7.38 1.74 16.11
N THR A 39 6.68 2.83 15.78
CA THR A 39 5.72 2.90 14.64
C THR A 39 6.21 3.70 13.43
N ARG A 40 7.49 4.12 13.43
CA ARG A 40 8.07 4.94 12.34
C ARG A 40 7.94 4.30 10.95
N HIS A 41 7.87 2.97 10.87
CA HIS A 41 7.81 2.18 9.65
C HIS A 41 6.64 2.50 8.69
N TYR A 42 5.53 3.10 9.14
CA TYR A 42 4.32 3.27 8.33
C TYR A 42 3.88 4.73 8.11
N ASP A 43 4.73 5.71 8.41
CA ASP A 43 4.35 7.14 8.51
C ASP A 43 3.59 7.68 7.28
N LEU A 44 3.96 7.30 6.06
CA LEU A 44 3.20 7.70 4.87
C LEU A 44 1.78 7.09 4.83
N LEU A 45 1.67 5.78 4.95
CA LEU A 45 0.37 5.08 4.90
C LEU A 45 -0.53 5.51 6.05
N LEU A 46 0.08 5.75 7.21
CA LEU A 46 -0.54 6.38 8.35
C LEU A 46 -1.11 7.76 8.01
N ARG A 47 -0.33 8.63 7.39
CA ARG A 47 -0.77 9.96 6.98
C ARG A 47 -1.89 9.90 5.96
N ILE A 48 -1.84 8.96 5.02
CA ILE A 48 -2.90 8.76 4.02
C ILE A 48 -4.18 8.24 4.70
N CYS A 49 -4.09 7.23 5.58
CA CYS A 49 -5.23 6.73 6.35
C CYS A 49 -5.84 7.79 7.26
N ALA A 50 -5.01 8.54 7.98
CA ALA A 50 -5.44 9.62 8.85
C ALA A 50 -6.13 10.73 8.05
N LEU A 51 -5.58 11.08 6.88
CA LEU A 51 -6.18 12.06 5.98
C LEU A 51 -7.53 11.56 5.42
N ILE A 52 -7.63 10.28 5.06
CA ILE A 52 -8.90 9.68 4.62
C ILE A 52 -9.92 9.67 5.77
N LEU A 53 -9.51 9.31 6.98
CA LEU A 53 -10.38 9.23 8.17
C LEU A 53 -10.87 10.61 8.61
N ASP A 54 -10.00 11.61 8.63
CA ASP A 54 -10.32 13.00 8.97
C ASP A 54 -11.28 13.66 7.95
N ASN A 55 -11.27 13.19 6.69
CA ASN A 55 -12.20 13.67 5.67
C ASN A 55 -13.52 12.88 5.61
N LEU A 56 -13.58 11.69 6.21
CA LEU A 56 -14.76 10.80 6.16
C LEU A 56 -15.59 10.81 7.45
N LEU A 57 -15.04 11.25 8.59
CA LEU A 57 -15.74 11.19 9.88
C LEU A 57 -16.04 12.59 10.44
N PRO A 58 -17.34 12.97 10.61
CA PRO A 58 -17.70 14.16 11.36
C PRO A 58 -17.54 13.85 12.87
N GLY A 59 -16.53 14.43 13.52
CA GLY A 59 -16.42 14.38 14.98
C GLY A 59 -15.07 14.80 15.54
N GLU A 60 -15.05 15.90 16.29
CA GLU A 60 -13.89 16.37 17.04
C GLU A 60 -13.63 15.45 18.25
N GLY A 61 -12.43 14.85 18.33
CA GLY A 61 -11.86 14.37 19.60
C GLY A 61 -11.59 12.87 19.78
N GLN A 62 -12.07 11.98 18.91
CA GLN A 62 -11.87 10.51 19.07
C GLN A 62 -10.99 9.84 17.99
N SER A 63 -10.39 10.63 17.10
CA SER A 63 -9.61 10.12 15.95
C SER A 63 -8.37 9.28 16.37
N ARG A 64 -7.70 9.65 17.48
CA ARG A 64 -6.38 9.09 17.84
C ARG A 64 -6.38 7.63 18.30
N THR A 65 -7.34 7.21 19.13
CA THR A 65 -7.41 5.83 19.64
C THR A 65 -7.83 4.86 18.54
N ARG A 66 -8.87 5.24 17.77
CA ARG A 66 -9.37 4.44 16.64
C ARG A 66 -8.33 4.21 15.55
N PHE A 67 -7.40 5.14 15.41
CA PHE A 67 -6.32 5.06 14.42
C PHE A 67 -5.20 4.10 14.84
N ALA A 68 -4.81 4.07 16.12
CA ALA A 68 -3.87 3.07 16.63
C ALA A 68 -4.43 1.64 16.48
N ASP A 69 -5.72 1.48 16.80
CA ASP A 69 -6.42 0.20 16.66
C ASP A 69 -6.44 -0.28 15.20
N LEU A 70 -6.60 0.63 14.23
CA LEU A 70 -6.57 0.29 12.80
C LEU A 70 -5.23 -0.29 12.36
N LEU A 71 -4.12 0.15 12.97
CA LEU A 71 -2.77 -0.28 12.59
C LEU A 71 -2.36 -1.61 13.19
N GLU A 72 -2.92 -1.91 14.35
CA GLU A 72 -2.73 -3.21 14.97
C GLU A 72 -3.54 -4.29 14.26
N ASP A 73 -4.61 -3.89 13.55
CA ASP A 73 -5.45 -4.73 12.70
C ASP A 73 -4.80 -4.99 11.31
N GLU A 74 -4.04 -6.08 11.22
CA GLU A 74 -3.39 -6.50 9.97
C GLU A 74 -4.39 -6.71 8.81
N VAL A 75 -5.63 -7.14 9.10
CA VAL A 75 -6.64 -7.42 8.07
C VAL A 75 -7.10 -6.11 7.42
N ARG A 76 -7.41 -5.10 8.25
CA ARG A 76 -7.78 -3.77 7.74
C ARG A 76 -6.63 -3.12 6.99
N MET A 77 -5.40 -3.21 7.52
CA MET A 77 -4.24 -2.62 6.86
C MET A 77 -3.85 -3.32 5.56
N SER A 78 -4.04 -4.64 5.44
CA SER A 78 -3.91 -5.35 4.15
C SER A 78 -4.86 -4.73 3.12
N THR A 79 -6.13 -4.57 3.48
CA THR A 79 -7.15 -3.99 2.58
C THR A 79 -6.77 -2.57 2.13
N VAL A 80 -6.27 -1.74 3.05
CA VAL A 80 -5.78 -0.39 2.74
C VAL A 80 -4.58 -0.45 1.80
N PHE A 81 -3.60 -1.30 2.08
CA PHE A 81 -2.38 -1.40 1.30
C PHE A 81 -2.66 -1.88 -0.13
N GLU A 82 -3.50 -2.91 -0.28
CA GLU A 82 -4.01 -3.39 -1.56
C GLU A 82 -4.71 -2.26 -2.34
N ALA A 83 -5.60 -1.51 -1.69
CA ALA A 83 -6.32 -0.40 -2.31
C ALA A 83 -5.38 0.73 -2.73
N PHE A 84 -4.40 1.08 -1.89
CA PHE A 84 -3.36 2.05 -2.20
C PHE A 84 -2.59 1.67 -3.46
N LEU A 85 -2.05 0.44 -3.52
CA LEU A 85 -1.29 -0.04 -4.68
C LEU A 85 -2.14 -0.03 -5.95
N ARG A 86 -3.37 -0.56 -5.86
CA ARG A 86 -4.29 -0.61 -7.00
C ARG A 86 -4.58 0.77 -7.55
N ASN A 87 -4.87 1.74 -6.69
CA ASN A 87 -5.18 3.11 -7.11
C ASN A 87 -3.94 3.86 -7.59
N PHE A 88 -2.79 3.65 -6.96
CA PHE A 88 -1.50 4.17 -7.41
C PHE A 88 -1.22 3.73 -8.85
N TYR A 89 -1.21 2.43 -9.13
CA TYR A 89 -0.91 1.95 -10.49
C TYR A 89 -2.00 2.32 -11.49
N ARG A 90 -3.28 2.44 -11.09
CA ARG A 90 -4.33 2.99 -11.97
C ARG A 90 -4.07 4.43 -12.38
N ALA A 91 -3.53 5.25 -11.48
CA ALA A 91 -3.23 6.65 -11.76
C ALA A 91 -1.94 6.81 -12.58
N GLU A 92 -0.94 5.99 -12.30
CA GLU A 92 0.42 6.15 -12.86
C GLU A 92 0.65 5.35 -14.16
N GLN A 93 -0.11 4.28 -14.41
CA GLN A 93 0.11 3.42 -15.57
C GLN A 93 -0.84 3.77 -16.71
N SER A 94 -0.27 4.11 -17.88
CA SER A 94 -0.99 4.28 -19.14
C SER A 94 -0.96 3.03 -20.03
N ILE A 95 0.04 2.16 -19.85
CA ILE A 95 0.26 0.96 -20.66
C ILE A 95 -0.53 -0.24 -20.12
N PHE A 96 -0.58 -0.37 -18.79
CA PHE A 96 -1.26 -1.47 -18.13
C PHE A 96 -2.69 -1.08 -17.77
N ARG A 97 -3.63 -1.96 -18.08
CA ARG A 97 -4.94 -1.96 -17.42
C ARG A 97 -4.76 -2.55 -16.02
N VAL A 98 -5.16 -1.79 -15.00
CA VAL A 98 -4.97 -2.18 -13.59
C VAL A 98 -6.31 -2.50 -12.93
N SER A 99 -6.46 -3.71 -12.40
CA SER A 99 -7.68 -4.15 -11.71
C SER A 99 -7.40 -5.24 -10.67
N ALA A 100 -8.39 -5.56 -9.84
CA ALA A 100 -8.40 -6.83 -9.11
C ALA A 100 -9.20 -7.82 -9.96
N GLU A 101 -8.65 -9.00 -10.24
CA GLU A 101 -9.27 -9.98 -11.13
C GLU A 101 -9.69 -11.22 -10.34
N HIS A 102 -10.82 -11.80 -10.72
CA HIS A 102 -11.18 -13.15 -10.32
C HIS A 102 -10.58 -14.13 -11.31
N ILE A 103 -9.75 -15.03 -10.82
CA ILE A 103 -9.17 -16.10 -11.62
C ILE A 103 -10.07 -17.33 -11.47
N ALA A 104 -10.57 -17.86 -12.59
CA ALA A 104 -11.35 -19.07 -12.57
C ALA A 104 -10.43 -20.27 -12.33
N TRP A 105 -10.92 -21.27 -11.60
CA TRP A 105 -10.22 -22.55 -11.53
C TRP A 105 -10.35 -23.29 -12.86
N ASP A 106 -9.24 -23.81 -13.34
CA ASP A 106 -9.20 -24.76 -14.45
C ASP A 106 -9.42 -26.17 -13.87
N ALA A 107 -10.64 -26.41 -13.41
CA ALA A 107 -11.03 -27.65 -12.74
C ALA A 107 -12.11 -28.38 -13.53
N HIS A 108 -11.85 -29.65 -13.83
CA HIS A 108 -12.86 -30.54 -14.39
C HIS A 108 -13.60 -31.26 -13.26
N CYS A 109 -14.91 -31.09 -13.19
CA CYS A 109 -15.78 -31.77 -12.22
C CYS A 109 -16.78 -32.67 -12.96
N ALA A 110 -17.03 -33.87 -12.43
CA ALA A 110 -18.02 -34.79 -12.98
C ALA A 110 -19.47 -34.28 -12.79
N ASP A 111 -19.71 -33.58 -11.68
CA ASP A 111 -20.94 -32.85 -11.40
C ASP A 111 -20.65 -31.34 -11.36
N PRO A 112 -21.25 -30.54 -12.27
CA PRO A 112 -21.11 -29.07 -12.26
C PRO A 112 -21.52 -28.41 -10.94
N ALA A 113 -22.40 -29.03 -10.15
CA ALA A 113 -22.81 -28.52 -8.84
C ALA A 113 -21.62 -28.44 -7.85
N HIS A 114 -20.55 -29.21 -8.06
CA HIS A 114 -19.38 -29.19 -7.20
C HIS A 114 -18.53 -27.92 -7.34
N ALA A 115 -18.64 -27.19 -8.45
CA ALA A 115 -17.84 -25.98 -8.69
C ALA A 115 -18.09 -24.88 -7.65
N VAL A 116 -19.25 -24.87 -6.98
CA VAL A 116 -19.60 -23.90 -5.94
C VAL A 116 -18.71 -23.99 -4.69
N PHE A 117 -18.10 -25.15 -4.46
CA PHE A 117 -17.23 -25.39 -3.30
C PHE A 117 -15.78 -24.97 -3.55
N LEU A 118 -15.43 -24.60 -4.79
CA LEU A 118 -14.10 -24.09 -5.09
C LEU A 118 -13.92 -22.70 -4.48
N PRO A 119 -12.80 -22.44 -3.79
CA PRO A 119 -12.55 -21.13 -3.20
C PRO A 119 -12.41 -20.08 -4.29
N ARG A 120 -12.87 -18.85 -4.05
CA ARG A 120 -12.67 -17.77 -5.01
C ARG A 120 -11.20 -17.36 -5.02
N MET A 121 -10.57 -17.41 -6.19
CA MET A 121 -9.26 -16.80 -6.39
C MET A 121 -9.45 -15.35 -6.82
N ARG A 122 -8.96 -14.41 -6.01
CA ARG A 122 -9.00 -12.98 -6.33
C ARG A 122 -7.61 -12.39 -6.12
N THR A 123 -7.07 -11.76 -7.16
CA THR A 123 -5.80 -11.04 -7.07
C THR A 123 -6.00 -9.68 -6.41
N ASP A 124 -4.97 -9.18 -5.75
CA ASP A 124 -5.00 -7.83 -5.18
C ASP A 124 -4.87 -6.78 -6.28
N VAL A 125 -3.85 -6.95 -7.13
CA VAL A 125 -3.57 -6.09 -8.27
C VAL A 125 -3.10 -6.95 -9.45
N THR A 126 -3.84 -6.92 -10.55
CA THR A 126 -3.41 -7.42 -11.85
C THR A 126 -3.13 -6.24 -12.76
N LEU A 127 -1.92 -6.19 -13.33
CA LEU A 127 -1.54 -5.25 -14.38
C LEU A 127 -1.46 -6.02 -15.70
N ARG A 128 -2.34 -5.70 -16.65
CA ARG A 128 -2.42 -6.39 -17.94
C ARG A 128 -2.15 -5.44 -19.10
N SER A 129 -1.24 -5.82 -19.99
CA SER A 129 -0.96 -5.15 -21.26
C SER A 129 -1.10 -6.15 -22.41
N LEU A 130 -0.84 -5.73 -23.66
CA LEU A 130 -0.92 -6.62 -24.83
C LEU A 130 0.10 -7.77 -24.82
N GLY A 131 1.25 -7.59 -24.15
CA GLY A 131 2.36 -8.57 -24.19
C GLY A 131 2.82 -9.06 -22.83
N ARG A 132 2.26 -8.56 -21.72
CA ARG A 132 2.72 -8.86 -20.36
C ARG A 132 1.58 -8.75 -19.36
N THR A 133 1.51 -9.71 -18.46
CA THR A 133 0.62 -9.69 -17.28
C THR A 133 1.46 -9.79 -16.02
N ILE A 134 1.20 -8.93 -15.05
CA ILE A 134 1.84 -8.96 -13.73
C ILE A 134 0.73 -9.19 -12.71
N VAL A 135 0.81 -10.30 -11.99
CA VAL A 135 -0.03 -10.56 -10.81
C VAL A 135 0.75 -10.09 -9.60
N MET A 136 0.24 -9.05 -8.95
CA MET A 136 0.79 -8.53 -7.73
C MET A 136 -0.12 -8.87 -6.56
N ASP A 137 0.50 -9.43 -5.52
CA ASP A 137 -0.15 -9.82 -4.28
C ASP A 137 0.57 -9.09 -3.14
N ALA A 138 -0.21 -8.30 -2.41
CA ALA A 138 0.25 -7.33 -1.44
C ALA A 138 0.07 -7.91 -0.04
N LYS A 139 1.17 -8.11 0.67
CA LYS A 139 1.16 -8.80 1.95
C LYS A 139 1.54 -7.86 3.07
N TYR A 140 0.54 -7.36 3.79
CA TYR A 140 0.76 -6.53 4.98
C TYR A 140 0.86 -7.41 6.23
N HIS A 141 2.09 -7.70 6.65
CA HIS A 141 2.37 -8.46 7.86
C HIS A 141 3.38 -7.72 8.73
N LYS A 142 3.27 -7.84 10.06
CA LYS A 142 4.31 -7.36 10.99
C LYS A 142 5.67 -8.07 10.81
N LYS A 143 5.72 -9.19 10.09
CA LYS A 143 6.96 -9.90 9.72
C LYS A 143 6.89 -10.39 8.28
N THR A 144 7.81 -9.90 7.45
CA THR A 144 7.97 -10.27 6.04
C THR A 144 8.57 -11.68 5.88
N LEU A 145 9.56 -12.01 6.71
CA LEU A 145 10.23 -13.31 6.71
C LEU A 145 9.73 -14.18 7.87
N SER A 146 9.69 -15.49 7.64
CA SER A 146 9.45 -16.52 8.65
C SER A 146 10.74 -17.27 8.96
N ARG A 147 10.86 -17.78 10.19
CA ARG A 147 11.96 -18.66 10.56
C ARG A 147 11.40 -20.02 10.92
N PHE A 148 11.92 -21.09 10.32
CA PHE A 148 11.61 -22.45 10.75
C PHE A 148 12.67 -22.91 11.76
N ARG A 149 12.28 -23.09 13.02
CA ARG A 149 13.17 -23.47 14.13
C ARG A 149 14.38 -22.51 14.22
N ASP A 150 15.59 -23.05 14.32
CA ASP A 150 16.87 -22.31 14.36
C ASP A 150 17.46 -22.06 12.96
N GLY A 151 16.68 -22.28 11.90
CA GLY A 151 17.12 -22.07 10.51
C GLY A 151 17.22 -20.60 10.10
N PRO A 152 17.69 -20.33 8.87
CA PRO A 152 17.70 -18.99 8.31
C PRO A 152 16.28 -18.44 8.12
N GLU A 153 16.16 -17.12 8.03
CA GLU A 153 14.90 -16.46 7.68
C GLU A 153 14.57 -16.69 6.20
N THR A 154 13.34 -17.12 5.92
CA THR A 154 12.84 -17.46 4.59
C THR A 154 11.51 -16.76 4.32
N LEU A 155 11.15 -16.64 3.04
CA LEU A 155 9.82 -16.19 2.66
C LEU A 155 8.75 -17.16 3.17
N LYS A 156 7.57 -16.62 3.51
CA LYS A 156 6.41 -17.46 3.86
C LYS A 156 6.00 -18.27 2.63
N SER A 157 6.06 -19.60 2.75
CA SER A 157 5.71 -20.53 1.68
C SER A 157 4.28 -20.35 1.19
N GLU A 158 3.33 -20.05 2.09
CA GLU A 158 1.93 -19.78 1.79
C GLU A 158 1.75 -18.72 0.69
N ASN A 159 2.52 -17.63 0.75
CA ASN A 159 2.44 -16.54 -0.23
C ASN A 159 3.00 -16.98 -1.59
N LEU A 160 4.06 -17.78 -1.60
CA LEU A 160 4.62 -18.35 -2.82
C LEU A 160 3.65 -19.34 -3.47
N TYR A 161 3.02 -20.21 -2.67
CA TYR A 161 2.05 -21.19 -3.18
C TYR A 161 0.80 -20.52 -3.73
N GLN A 162 0.29 -19.49 -3.06
CA GLN A 162 -0.82 -18.70 -3.56
C GLN A 162 -0.45 -18.01 -4.89
N MET A 163 0.70 -17.36 -4.96
CA MET A 163 1.17 -16.73 -6.20
C MET A 163 1.29 -17.74 -7.34
N LEU A 164 1.92 -18.89 -7.08
CA LEU A 164 2.05 -19.95 -8.08
C LEU A 164 0.69 -20.44 -8.56
N THR A 165 -0.28 -20.60 -7.64
CA THR A 165 -1.65 -20.99 -7.98
C THR A 165 -2.30 -19.97 -8.92
N TYR A 166 -2.15 -18.67 -8.67
CA TYR A 166 -2.66 -17.64 -9.58
C TYR A 166 -2.01 -17.69 -10.97
N LEU A 167 -0.69 -17.86 -11.03
CA LEU A 167 0.03 -17.88 -12.30
C LEU A 167 -0.32 -19.12 -13.16
N GLN A 168 -0.54 -20.26 -12.51
CA GLN A 168 -0.96 -21.50 -13.19
C GLN A 168 -2.39 -21.42 -13.75
N HIS A 169 -3.28 -20.68 -13.09
CA HIS A 169 -4.69 -20.60 -13.45
C HIS A 169 -5.07 -19.33 -14.22
N ILE A 170 -4.11 -18.42 -14.44
CA ILE A 170 -4.36 -17.27 -15.31
C ILE A 170 -4.77 -17.80 -16.69
N ASP A 171 -5.79 -17.19 -17.30
CA ASP A 171 -6.26 -17.66 -18.61
C ASP A 171 -5.20 -17.43 -19.69
N HIS A 172 -4.54 -18.51 -20.13
CA HIS A 172 -3.47 -18.52 -21.14
C HIS A 172 -3.97 -18.27 -22.57
N ASN A 173 -5.27 -18.03 -22.78
CA ASN A 173 -5.85 -17.74 -24.10
C ASN A 173 -5.36 -16.41 -24.73
N THR A 174 -4.47 -15.68 -24.05
CA THR A 174 -3.80 -14.49 -24.62
C THR A 174 -2.28 -14.62 -24.54
N PRO A 175 -1.52 -14.11 -25.52
CA PRO A 175 -0.05 -14.06 -25.45
C PRO A 175 0.48 -13.32 -24.21
N ALA A 176 -0.26 -12.34 -23.71
CA ALA A 176 0.05 -11.62 -22.48
C ALA A 176 -0.06 -12.49 -21.21
N ALA A 177 -0.98 -13.45 -21.21
CA ALA A 177 -1.16 -14.40 -20.11
C ALA A 177 -0.13 -15.53 -20.14
N ALA A 178 0.31 -15.94 -21.34
CA ALA A 178 1.42 -16.88 -21.50
C ALA A 178 2.76 -16.36 -20.94
N LYS A 179 2.86 -15.03 -20.71
CA LYS A 179 3.99 -14.37 -20.05
C LYS A 179 3.62 -13.75 -18.71
N ALA A 180 2.68 -14.37 -17.98
CA ALA A 180 2.33 -13.92 -16.65
C ALA A 180 3.50 -14.09 -15.68
N GLU A 181 3.83 -13.02 -14.97
CA GLU A 181 4.81 -13.02 -13.87
C GLU A 181 4.17 -12.60 -12.56
N GLY A 182 4.73 -13.09 -11.46
CA GLY A 182 4.29 -12.77 -10.11
C GLY A 182 5.14 -11.70 -9.46
N LEU A 183 4.51 -10.87 -8.62
CA LEU A 183 5.18 -9.92 -7.75
C LEU A 183 4.56 -9.96 -6.36
N LEU A 184 5.30 -10.50 -5.39
CA LEU A 184 4.95 -10.37 -3.98
C LEU A 184 5.52 -9.07 -3.43
N LEU A 185 4.64 -8.19 -2.94
CA LEU A 185 5.03 -6.90 -2.41
C LEU A 185 4.69 -6.81 -0.92
N TYR A 186 5.71 -6.50 -0.11
CA TYR A 186 5.59 -6.35 1.33
C TYR A 186 5.95 -4.92 1.72
N PRO A 187 5.28 -4.31 2.72
CA PRO A 187 5.87 -3.18 3.41
C PRO A 187 7.15 -3.65 4.11
N ARG A 188 8.16 -2.80 4.15
CA ARG A 188 9.39 -3.08 4.88
C ARG A 188 9.15 -2.95 6.38
N VAL A 189 9.37 -4.05 7.10
CA VAL A 189 9.25 -4.07 8.58
C VAL A 189 10.59 -4.35 9.28
N THR A 190 11.59 -4.84 8.54
CA THR A 190 12.96 -5.05 9.04
C THR A 190 13.91 -4.05 8.37
N ALA A 191 15.16 -3.96 8.86
CA ALA A 191 16.16 -3.08 8.27
C ALA A 191 16.64 -3.53 6.87
N GLN A 192 16.26 -4.73 6.43
CA GLN A 192 16.71 -5.30 5.16
C GLN A 192 15.67 -5.10 4.07
N ASP A 193 16.10 -4.53 2.95
CA ASP A 193 15.31 -4.49 1.73
C ASP A 193 15.46 -5.83 0.98
N LEU A 194 14.34 -6.36 0.50
CA LEU A 194 14.31 -7.54 -0.37
C LEU A 194 14.03 -7.11 -1.81
N ARG A 195 14.86 -7.59 -2.74
CA ARG A 195 14.70 -7.48 -4.20
C ARG A 195 15.10 -8.83 -4.80
N LEU A 196 14.21 -9.80 -4.71
CA LEU A 196 14.47 -11.19 -5.08
C LEU A 196 13.78 -11.49 -6.41
N ASP A 197 14.42 -12.31 -7.24
CA ASP A 197 13.91 -12.72 -8.55
C ASP A 197 14.10 -14.23 -8.71
N TYR A 198 13.01 -14.93 -8.95
CA TYR A 198 12.95 -16.39 -9.04
C TYR A 198 12.27 -16.84 -10.32
N THR A 199 12.62 -18.04 -10.78
CA THR A 199 11.80 -18.78 -11.74
C THR A 199 11.23 -20.00 -11.03
N LEU A 200 9.90 -20.03 -10.84
CA LEU A 200 9.17 -21.09 -10.16
C LEU A 200 8.21 -21.75 -11.15
N ALA A 201 8.38 -23.05 -11.40
CA ALA A 201 7.57 -23.82 -12.34
C ALA A 201 7.41 -23.14 -13.72
N GLY A 202 8.48 -22.51 -14.22
CA GLY A 202 8.48 -21.80 -15.50
C GLY A 202 7.96 -20.35 -15.46
N HIS A 203 7.43 -19.88 -14.33
CA HIS A 203 6.99 -18.50 -14.15
C HIS A 203 8.03 -17.67 -13.41
N ARG A 204 8.23 -16.43 -13.87
CA ARG A 204 9.04 -15.45 -13.12
C ARG A 204 8.25 -14.96 -11.92
N VAL A 205 8.84 -15.00 -10.73
CA VAL A 205 8.25 -14.51 -9.48
C VAL A 205 9.26 -13.62 -8.78
N ARG A 206 8.88 -12.36 -8.59
CA ARG A 206 9.69 -11.38 -7.87
C ARG A 206 9.15 -11.13 -6.48
N VAL A 207 10.04 -10.83 -5.55
CA VAL A 207 9.67 -10.46 -4.19
C VAL A 207 10.35 -9.16 -3.82
N CYS A 208 9.56 -8.17 -3.45
CA CYS A 208 10.03 -6.84 -3.13
C CYS A 208 9.52 -6.38 -1.77
N THR A 209 10.35 -5.62 -1.06
CA THR A 209 9.90 -4.80 0.07
C THR A 209 9.86 -3.34 -0.32
N LEU A 210 8.79 -2.64 0.07
CA LEU A 210 8.63 -1.20 -0.08
C LEU A 210 8.90 -0.51 1.26
N ASN A 211 9.90 0.36 1.30
CA ASN A 211 10.10 1.23 2.45
C ASN A 211 9.03 2.32 2.47
N LEU A 212 8.17 2.32 3.48
CA LEU A 212 7.10 3.30 3.66
C LEU A 212 7.49 4.47 4.57
N ASP A 213 8.67 4.40 5.18
CA ASP A 213 9.27 5.44 6.03
C ASP A 213 10.33 6.24 5.24
N GLN A 214 9.98 6.64 4.03
CA GLN A 214 10.81 7.51 3.19
C GLN A 214 9.94 8.58 2.52
N PRO A 215 10.53 9.66 1.97
CA PRO A 215 9.78 10.68 1.28
C PRO A 215 8.93 10.09 0.14
N TRP A 216 7.76 10.67 -0.10
CA TRP A 216 6.83 10.20 -1.13
C TRP A 216 7.48 10.03 -2.50
N THR A 217 8.38 10.93 -2.88
CA THR A 217 9.10 10.86 -4.17
C THR A 217 9.91 9.57 -4.32
N ALA A 218 10.52 9.07 -3.24
CA ALA A 218 11.25 7.80 -3.24
C ALA A 218 10.29 6.59 -3.27
N ILE A 219 9.18 6.64 -2.53
CA ILE A 219 8.14 5.60 -2.54
C ILE A 219 7.53 5.44 -3.93
N HIS A 220 7.20 6.58 -4.54
CA HIS A 220 6.68 6.65 -5.90
C HIS A 220 7.65 6.02 -6.89
N GLN A 221 8.94 6.40 -6.83
CA GLN A 221 9.96 5.84 -7.69
C GLN A 221 10.18 4.34 -7.50
N ASP A 222 10.17 3.85 -6.26
CA ASP A 222 10.29 2.42 -5.94
C ASP A 222 9.15 1.62 -6.57
N LEU A 223 7.91 2.09 -6.39
CA LEU A 223 6.72 1.46 -6.95
C LEU A 223 6.79 1.36 -8.48
N LEU A 224 7.19 2.44 -9.15
CA LEU A 224 7.37 2.40 -10.61
C LEU A 224 8.46 1.40 -11.03
N THR A 225 9.55 1.33 -10.26
CA THR A 225 10.68 0.43 -10.56
C THR A 225 10.29 -1.04 -10.42
N PHE A 226 9.33 -1.39 -9.56
CA PHE A 226 8.85 -2.77 -9.42
C PHE A 226 8.17 -3.34 -10.67
N LEU A 227 7.76 -2.50 -11.62
CA LEU A 227 7.18 -2.97 -12.88
C LEU A 227 8.23 -3.24 -13.97
N ASN A 228 9.48 -2.87 -13.76
CA ASN A 228 10.56 -3.06 -14.74
C ASN A 228 11.15 -4.47 -14.66
#